data_AF-A0A1F7SE28-F1
#
_entry.id   AF-A0A1F7SE28-F1
#
_cell.length_a   1.000
_cell.length_b   1.000
_cell.length_c   1.000
_cell.angle_alpha   90.00
_cell.angle_beta   90.00
_cell.angle_gamma   90.00
#
_symmetry.space_group_name_H-M   'P 1'
#
loop_
_entity.id
_entity.type
_entity.pdbx_description
1 polymer ?
#
loop_
_entity_poly.entity_id
_entity_poly.type
_entity_poly.pdbx_seq_one_letter_code
_entity_poly.pdbx_strand_id
1 'polypeptide(L)'
;MLIFDEIDSGIGGAAAKVVGEKLKAVSKSRQVLCITHLPQIAGFADAHFKVSKSVIGSRTITKVEELDSRGRVEEIAKMLGGEKVTEISRKHAKEMLRVSE
;
A
#
# COMPACT_ATOMS: atom_id res chain seq x y z
N MET A 1 6.34 13.20 -13.92
CA MET A 1 5.67 12.75 -12.70
C MET A 1 4.19 12.53 -13.01
N LEU A 2 3.61 11.43 -12.53
CA LEU A 2 2.18 11.12 -12.63
C LEU A 2 1.63 10.90 -11.22
N ILE A 3 0.45 11.43 -10.93
CA ILE A 3 -0.21 11.30 -9.64
C ILE A 3 -1.58 10.67 -9.87
N PHE A 4 -1.86 9.61 -9.14
CA PHE A 4 -3.14 8.90 -9.16
C PHE A 4 -3.71 8.90 -7.74
N ASP A 5 -4.92 9.39 -7.61
CA ASP A 5 -5.72 9.34 -6.38
C ASP A 5 -6.94 8.47 -6.66
N GLU A 6 -7.32 7.60 -5.72
CA GLU A 6 -8.44 6.67 -5.83
C GLU A 6 -8.49 5.82 -7.12
N ILE A 7 -7.35 5.42 -7.67
CA ILE A 7 -7.30 4.52 -8.85
C ILE A 7 -7.90 3.13 -8.55
N ASP A 8 -8.11 2.83 -7.27
CA ASP A 8 -8.75 1.62 -6.77
C ASP A 8 -10.28 1.72 -6.63
N SER A 9 -10.91 2.84 -7.00
CA SER A 9 -12.35 3.00 -6.89
C SER A 9 -13.11 1.99 -7.77
N GLY A 10 -13.98 1.20 -7.15
CA GLY A 10 -14.83 0.21 -7.83
C GLY A 10 -14.10 -1.05 -8.32
N ILE A 11 -12.83 -1.28 -7.93
CA ILE A 11 -12.07 -2.47 -8.32
C ILE A 11 -11.59 -3.27 -7.11
N GLY A 12 -11.30 -4.56 -7.33
CA GLY A 12 -10.78 -5.46 -6.30
C GLY A 12 -10.20 -6.74 -6.89
N GLY A 13 -9.59 -7.56 -6.03
CA GLY A 13 -9.06 -8.88 -6.41
C GLY A 13 -8.08 -8.82 -7.59
N ALA A 14 -8.33 -9.62 -8.63
CA ALA A 14 -7.46 -9.72 -9.80
C ALA A 14 -7.33 -8.41 -10.58
N ALA A 15 -8.39 -7.60 -10.66
CA ALA A 15 -8.36 -6.32 -11.37
C ALA A 15 -7.36 -5.35 -10.71
N ALA A 16 -7.39 -5.27 -9.38
CA ALA A 16 -6.46 -4.43 -8.61
C ALA A 16 -4.99 -4.87 -8.81
N LYS A 17 -4.74 -6.18 -8.88
CA LYS A 17 -3.40 -6.71 -9.19
C LYS A 17 -2.90 -6.23 -10.55
N VAL A 18 -3.73 -6.31 -11.59
CA VAL A 18 -3.37 -5.85 -12.94
C VAL A 18 -3.09 -4.34 -12.94
N VAL A 19 -3.87 -3.54 -12.22
CA VAL A 19 -3.59 -2.10 -12.07
C VAL A 19 -2.22 -1.88 -11.42
N GLY A 20 -1.90 -2.58 -10.33
CA GLY A 20 -0.58 -2.52 -9.69
C GLY A 20 0.57 -2.85 -10.65
N GLU A 21 0.44 -3.91 -11.44
CA GLU A 21 1.42 -4.30 -12.47
C GLU A 21 1.60 -3.20 -13.53
N LYS A 22 0.52 -2.55 -13.97
CA LYS A 22 0.58 -1.46 -14.94
C LYS A 22 1.25 -0.22 -14.35
N LEU A 23 0.95 0.14 -13.10
CA LEU A 23 1.60 1.26 -12.41
C LEU A 23 3.11 1.02 -12.26
N LYS A 24 3.51 -0.20 -11.89
CA LYS A 24 4.93 -0.61 -11.85
C LYS A 24 5.61 -0.53 -13.21
N ALA A 25 4.92 -0.95 -14.28
CA ALA A 25 5.47 -0.83 -15.63
C ALA A 25 5.70 0.63 -16.03
N VAL A 26 4.78 1.53 -15.68
CA VAL A 26 4.91 2.97 -15.91
C VAL A 26 6.04 3.57 -15.06
N SER A 27 6.21 3.10 -13.81
CA SER A 27 7.22 3.62 -12.87
C SER A 27 8.65 3.51 -13.40
N LYS A 28 8.91 2.52 -14.28
CA LYS A 28 10.20 2.34 -14.97
C LYS A 28 10.66 3.54 -15.80
N SER A 29 9.75 4.41 -16.22
CA SER A 29 10.05 5.56 -17.09
C SER A 29 9.63 6.91 -16.52
N ARG A 30 8.77 6.92 -15.50
CA ARG A 30 8.20 8.13 -14.89
C ARG A 30 7.99 7.89 -13.41
N GLN A 31 8.26 8.88 -12.56
CA GLN A 31 7.82 8.82 -11.18
C GLN A 31 6.29 8.76 -11.09
N VAL A 32 5.78 7.76 -10.37
CA VAL A 32 4.35 7.54 -10.10
C VAL A 32 4.11 7.70 -8.60
N LEU A 33 3.15 8.57 -8.24
CA LEU A 33 2.61 8.65 -6.88
C LEU A 33 1.18 8.10 -6.92
N CYS A 34 0.89 7.11 -6.09
CA CYS A 34 -0.43 6.48 -6.02
C CYS A 34 -0.93 6.51 -4.58
N ILE A 35 -2.14 7.03 -4.37
CA ILE A 35 -2.86 6.92 -3.10
C ILE A 35 -3.85 5.75 -3.25
N THR A 36 -3.77 4.78 -2.35
CA THR A 36 -4.58 3.55 -2.44
C THR A 36 -4.82 2.96 -1.06
N HIS A 37 -5.96 2.29 -0.91
CA HIS A 37 -6.30 1.45 0.24
C HIS A 37 -6.21 -0.04 -0.07
N LEU A 38 -5.88 -0.43 -1.31
CA LEU A 38 -5.80 -1.82 -1.73
C LEU A 38 -4.37 -2.38 -1.56
N PRO A 39 -4.20 -3.47 -0.79
CA PRO A 39 -2.88 -4.08 -0.60
C PRO A 39 -2.31 -4.63 -1.91
N GLN A 40 -3.16 -5.03 -2.86
CA GLN A 40 -2.77 -5.53 -4.17
C GLN A 40 -2.08 -4.47 -5.03
N ILE A 41 -2.35 -3.17 -4.81
CA ILE A 41 -1.68 -2.07 -5.51
C ILE A 41 -0.45 -1.63 -4.72
N ALA A 42 -0.61 -1.41 -3.41
CA ALA A 42 0.49 -1.00 -2.53
C ALA A 42 1.67 -1.99 -2.54
N GLY A 43 1.38 -3.28 -2.75
CA GLY A 43 2.40 -4.33 -2.87
C GLY A 43 3.44 -4.09 -3.96
N PHE A 44 3.07 -3.48 -5.09
CA PHE A 44 3.97 -3.24 -6.23
C PHE A 44 4.84 -1.98 -6.09
N ALA A 45 4.63 -1.16 -5.07
CA ALA A 45 5.34 0.10 -4.91
C ALA A 45 6.85 -0.11 -4.69
N ASP A 46 7.67 0.75 -5.32
CA ASP A 46 9.11 0.81 -5.07
C ASP A 46 9.40 1.33 -3.65
N ALA A 47 8.66 2.37 -3.22
CA ALA A 47 8.66 2.91 -1.87
C ALA A 47 7.23 2.97 -1.34
N HIS A 48 7.01 2.57 -0.09
CA HIS A 48 5.68 2.50 0.52
C HIS A 48 5.62 3.49 1.69
N PHE A 49 4.78 4.51 1.55
CA PHE A 49 4.55 5.50 2.59
C PHE A 49 3.21 5.25 3.29
N LYS A 50 3.23 5.32 4.61
CA LYS A 50 2.03 5.25 5.44
C LYS A 50 1.63 6.65 5.86
N VAL A 51 0.35 6.95 5.69
CA VAL A 51 -0.27 8.16 6.21
C VAL A 51 -1.08 7.79 7.45
N SER A 52 -0.82 8.45 8.56
CA SER A 52 -1.55 8.24 9.82
C SER A 52 -1.94 9.57 10.46
N LYS A 53 -2.99 9.54 11.28
CA LYS A 53 -3.42 10.68 12.09
C LYS A 53 -3.17 10.37 13.56
N SER A 54 -2.62 11.32 14.29
CA SER A 54 -2.49 11.27 15.75
C SER A 54 -2.98 12.57 16.36
N VAL A 55 -3.46 12.53 17.59
CA VAL A 55 -3.87 13.73 18.35
C VAL A 55 -2.71 14.12 19.27
N ILE A 56 -2.22 15.35 19.13
CA ILE A 56 -1.20 15.93 20.01
C ILE A 56 -1.83 17.15 20.69
N GLY A 57 -2.07 17.05 22.00
CA GLY A 57 -2.86 18.02 22.74
C GLY A 57 -4.31 18.04 22.24
N SER A 58 -4.76 19.18 21.73
CA SER A 58 -6.11 19.37 21.16
C SER A 58 -6.14 19.36 19.62
N ARG A 59 -5.02 19.04 18.95
CA ARG A 59 -4.91 19.11 17.48
C ARG A 59 -4.63 17.73 16.87
N THR A 60 -5.38 17.41 15.82
CA THR A 60 -5.08 16.27 14.94
C THR A 60 -3.95 16.63 13.99
N ILE A 61 -2.89 15.82 13.99
CA ILE A 61 -1.72 15.94 13.13
C ILE A 61 -1.67 14.75 12.19
N THR A 62 -1.38 15.00 10.91
CA THR A 62 -1.12 13.96 9.91
C THR A 62 0.38 13.71 9.84
N LYS A 63 0.79 12.46 9.97
CA LYS A 63 2.17 12.00 9.79
C LYS A 63 2.26 11.14 8.53
N VAL A 64 3.32 11.35 7.76
CA VAL A 64 3.72 10.50 6.65
C VAL A 64 5.06 9.87 7.01
N GLU A 65 5.17 8.55 6.89
CA GLU A 65 6.41 7.82 7.15
C GLU A 65 6.68 6.79 6.05
N GLU A 66 7.92 6.70 5.60
CA GLU A 66 8.36 5.63 4.72
C GLU A 66 8.50 4.33 5.52
N LEU A 67 7.97 3.24 4.99
CA LEU A 67 8.00 1.94 5.63
C LEU A 67 9.22 1.13 5.16
N ASP A 68 9.97 0.59 6.12
CA ASP A 68 10.96 -0.45 5.85
C ASP A 68 10.28 -1.77 5.44
N SER A 69 11.08 -2.78 5.07
CA SER A 69 10.55 -4.09 4.63
C SER A 69 9.62 -4.74 5.66
N ARG A 70 9.88 -4.58 6.97
CA ARG A 70 9.03 -5.13 8.03
C ARG A 70 7.74 -4.31 8.16
N GLY A 71 7.84 -2.99 8.14
CA GLY A 71 6.72 -2.06 8.16
C GLY A 71 5.78 -2.30 6.97
N ARG A 72 6.33 -2.56 5.79
CA ARG A 72 5.55 -2.94 4.60
C ARG A 72 4.73 -4.20 4.83
N VAL A 73 5.33 -5.25 5.40
CA VAL A 73 4.61 -6.49 5.72
C VAL A 73 3.47 -6.22 6.71
N GLU A 74 3.72 -5.46 7.78
CA GLU A 74 2.70 -5.17 8.79
C GLU A 74 1.55 -4.32 8.23
N GLU A 75 1.86 -3.30 7.41
CA GLU A 75 0.82 -2.44 6.84
C GLU A 75 -0.02 -3.19 5.79
N ILE A 76 0.60 -3.99 4.91
CA ILE A 76 -0.13 -4.84 3.98
C ILE A 76 -0.98 -5.87 4.73
N ALA A 77 -0.46 -6.48 5.80
CA ALA A 77 -1.22 -7.41 6.63
C ALA A 77 -2.43 -6.73 7.29
N LYS A 78 -2.28 -5.47 7.72
CA LYS A 78 -3.37 -4.64 8.26
C LYS A 78 -4.40 -4.29 7.18
N MET A 79 -3.97 -3.93 5.97
CA MET A 79 -4.87 -3.68 4.84
C MET A 79 -5.67 -4.93 4.44
N LEU A 80 -5.06 -6.13 4.59
CA LEU A 80 -5.71 -7.42 4.32
C LEU A 80 -6.65 -7.89 5.45
N GLY A 81 -6.21 -7.78 6.71
CA GLY A 81 -6.87 -8.37 7.88
C GLY A 81 -7.71 -7.39 8.69
N GLY A 82 -7.70 -6.10 8.34
CA GLY A 82 -8.36 -5.05 9.10
C GLY A 82 -7.66 -4.73 10.42
N GLU A 83 -8.43 -4.45 11.47
CA GLU A 83 -7.90 -3.99 12.76
C GLU A 83 -7.03 -5.03 13.49
N LYS A 84 -7.26 -6.33 13.25
CA LYS A 84 -6.51 -7.42 13.92
C LYS A 84 -5.52 -8.07 12.97
N VAL A 85 -4.26 -7.68 13.08
CA VAL A 85 -3.14 -8.34 12.37
C VAL A 85 -2.79 -9.67 13.04
N THR A 86 -3.08 -10.77 12.35
CA THR A 86 -2.76 -12.14 12.77
C THR A 86 -1.50 -12.67 12.07
N GLU A 87 -0.93 -13.77 12.55
CA GLU A 87 0.15 -14.46 11.82
C GLU A 87 -0.27 -14.89 10.40
N ILE A 88 -1.52 -15.30 10.20
CA ILE A 88 -2.05 -15.68 8.89
C ILE A 88 -2.04 -14.47 7.96
N SER A 89 -2.51 -13.31 8.42
CA SER A 89 -2.48 -12.07 7.63
C SER A 89 -1.05 -11.65 7.27
N ARG A 90 -0.08 -11.81 8.18
CA ARG A 90 1.34 -11.56 7.89
C ARG A 90 1.92 -12.53 6.87
N LYS A 91 1.57 -13.81 6.95
CA LYS A 91 1.99 -14.82 5.95
C LYS A 91 1.45 -14.46 4.57
N HIS A 92 0.17 -14.07 4.49
CA HIS A 92 -0.44 -13.64 3.23
C HIS A 92 0.21 -12.36 2.70
N ALA A 93 0.47 -11.37 3.55
CA ALA A 93 1.15 -10.15 3.16
C ALA A 93 2.56 -10.38 2.60
N LYS A 94 3.34 -11.27 3.24
CA LYS A 94 4.67 -11.66 2.75
C LYS A 94 4.60 -12.30 1.38
N GLU A 95 3.66 -13.23 1.17
CA GLU A 95 3.50 -13.88 -0.12
C GLU A 95 3.06 -12.88 -1.20
N MET A 96 2.15 -11.96 -0.87
CA MET A 96 1.74 -10.88 -1.76
C MET A 96 2.90 -9.99 -2.18
N LEU A 97 3.73 -9.56 -1.22
CA LEU A 97 4.91 -8.74 -1.53
C LEU A 97 5.91 -9.49 -2.41
N ARG A 98 6.14 -10.79 -2.15
CA ARG A 98 7.03 -11.63 -2.96
C ARG A 98 6.58 -11.77 -4.42
N VAL A 99 5.27 -11.80 -4.68
CA VAL A 99 4.73 -11.85 -6.05
C VAL A 99 4.62 -10.47 -6.72
N SER A 100 4.86 -9.40 -5.96
CA SER A 100 4.75 -8.01 -6.41
C SER A 100 6.11 -7.30 -6.60
N GLU A 101 7.21 -7.97 -6.29
CA GLU A 101 8.58 -7.56 -6.64
C GLU A 101 8.89 -7.81 -8.13
#